data_AF-A0A1X7AN46-F1
#
_entry.id   AF-A0A1X7AN46-F1
#
_cell.length_a   1.000
_cell.length_b   1.000
_cell.length_c   1.000
_cell.angle_alpha   90.00
_cell.angle_beta   90.00
_cell.angle_gamma   90.00
#
_symmetry.space_group_name_H-M   'P 1'
#
loop_
_entity.id
_entity.type
_entity.pdbx_description
1 polymer ?
#
loop_
_entity_poly.entity_id
_entity_poly.type
_entity_poly.pdbx_seq_one_letter_code
_entity_poly.pdbx_strand_id
1 'polypeptide(L)'
;MISSSELRAVVKEQLPELVEQLNQYLRGENVAEIKDILNRVGRGGKLPHWYDLLASGQSMPNLDGKTIGSVIEMTLLGVLEKHTLAGFDIPPLDVNPAKGVDIPLLDLGVKSPSENYCTSEPFFSAYERILGNESAALILLTDYQTAKKNPPPIRIQIIKAAYLEGSEIADKNLCAIARQNKEQLFHQSEALCKKMLQFLCHLNQQNWRANALLKLLKVLFASPEKINAEVDKLESDFQAKAKKALQQGTEPLPLSELEPILSIKDSNTKVPSIINACSDWVIDNHKDFARLPNDNEWQRFLKSPLNGKIGLSFALQWRYNFGNLFKSMV
;
A
#
# COMPACT_ATOMS: atom_id res chain seq x y z
N MET A 1 0.47 -9.45 31.64
CA MET A 1 -0.12 -9.57 30.29
C MET A 1 0.89 -9.01 29.31
N ILE A 2 1.34 -9.84 28.36
CA ILE A 2 2.21 -9.39 27.29
C ILE A 2 1.43 -8.46 26.35
N SER A 3 2.07 -7.39 25.89
CA SER A 3 1.46 -6.43 24.97
C SER A 3 1.46 -6.94 23.53
N SER A 4 0.55 -6.44 22.70
CA SER A 4 0.54 -6.73 21.26
C SER A 4 1.84 -6.32 20.57
N SER A 5 2.48 -5.23 21.02
CA SER A 5 3.79 -4.79 20.52
C SER A 5 4.90 -5.79 20.81
N GLU A 6 4.92 -6.41 21.99
CA GLU A 6 5.93 -7.41 22.35
C GLU A 6 5.72 -8.69 21.52
N LEU A 7 4.46 -9.13 21.35
CA LEU A 7 4.15 -10.28 20.49
C LEU A 7 4.56 -10.02 19.03
N ARG A 8 4.28 -8.82 18.49
CA ARG A 8 4.72 -8.44 17.14
C ARG A 8 6.24 -8.40 16.99
N ALA A 9 6.97 -7.99 18.03
CA ALA A 9 8.43 -8.02 18.01
C ALA A 9 8.96 -9.44 17.84
N VAL A 10 8.36 -10.42 18.53
CA VAL A 10 8.69 -11.85 18.37
C VAL A 10 8.40 -12.32 16.95
N VAL A 11 7.23 -11.99 16.41
CA VAL A 11 6.87 -12.34 15.01
C VAL A 11 7.85 -11.76 14.01
N LYS A 12 8.30 -10.52 14.22
CA LYS A 12 9.28 -9.83 13.37
C LYS A 12 10.67 -10.48 13.46
N GLU A 13 11.10 -10.86 14.66
CA GLU A 13 12.39 -11.50 14.92
C GLU A 13 12.46 -12.91 14.32
N GLN A 14 11.39 -13.71 14.50
CA GLN A 14 11.29 -15.09 14.01
C GLN A 14 10.69 -15.20 12.60
N LEU A 15 10.72 -14.12 11.81
CA LEU A 15 10.13 -14.12 10.47
C LEU A 15 10.70 -15.22 9.56
N PRO A 16 12.03 -15.50 9.53
CA PRO A 16 12.58 -16.59 8.73
C PRO A 16 12.02 -17.96 9.11
N GLU A 17 12.01 -18.29 10.40
CA GLU A 17 11.52 -19.57 10.95
C GLU A 17 10.01 -19.71 10.73
N LEU A 18 9.25 -18.63 10.91
CA LEU A 18 7.82 -18.58 10.60
C LEU A 18 7.56 -18.92 9.13
N VAL A 19 8.34 -18.35 8.20
CA VAL A 19 8.20 -18.63 6.76
C VAL A 19 8.56 -20.08 6.44
N GLU A 20 9.59 -20.64 7.09
CA GLU A 20 9.95 -22.05 6.93
C GLU A 20 8.81 -22.97 7.36
N GLN A 21 8.27 -22.77 8.57
CA GLN A 21 7.13 -23.54 9.10
C GLN A 21 5.88 -23.38 8.25
N LEU A 22 5.59 -22.16 7.81
CA LEU A 22 4.47 -21.88 6.91
C LEU A 22 4.62 -22.67 5.60
N ASN A 23 5.82 -22.69 5.02
CA ASN A 23 6.10 -23.45 3.80
C ASN A 23 6.04 -24.97 4.03
N GLN A 24 6.39 -25.49 5.21
CA GLN A 24 6.17 -26.91 5.55
C GLN A 24 4.68 -27.26 5.48
N TYR A 25 3.83 -26.48 6.17
CA TYR A 25 2.40 -26.69 6.11
C TYR A 25 1.83 -26.51 4.70
N LEU A 26 2.24 -25.49 3.95
CA LEU A 26 1.78 -25.28 2.57
C LEU A 26 2.17 -26.43 1.62
N ARG A 27 3.21 -27.22 1.94
CA ARG A 27 3.59 -28.44 1.23
C ARG A 27 2.80 -29.68 1.66
N GLY A 28 1.93 -29.56 2.66
CA GLY A 28 1.19 -30.67 3.23
C GLY A 28 1.91 -31.38 4.39
N GLU A 29 3.12 -30.94 4.74
CA GLU A 29 3.94 -31.57 5.78
C GLU A 29 3.39 -31.19 7.16
N ASN A 30 3.15 -32.17 8.04
CA ASN A 30 2.73 -31.96 9.44
C ASN A 30 1.47 -31.10 9.65
N VAL A 31 0.64 -30.90 8.62
CA VAL A 31 -0.57 -30.06 8.70
C VAL A 31 -1.57 -30.53 9.76
N ALA A 32 -1.55 -31.83 10.09
CA ALA A 32 -2.37 -32.38 11.15
C ALA A 32 -2.12 -31.71 12.51
N GLU A 33 -0.94 -31.13 12.75
CA GLU A 33 -0.60 -30.44 14.00
C GLU A 33 -1.41 -29.16 14.24
N ILE A 34 -1.90 -28.53 13.16
CA ILE A 34 -2.69 -27.30 13.22
C ILE A 34 -4.18 -27.55 12.92
N LYS A 35 -4.61 -28.81 12.80
CA LYS A 35 -5.99 -29.20 12.46
C LYS A 35 -7.01 -28.56 13.38
N ASP A 36 -6.80 -28.59 14.68
CA ASP A 36 -7.76 -28.05 15.66
C ASP A 36 -7.88 -26.53 15.56
N ILE A 37 -6.78 -25.85 15.26
CA ILE A 37 -6.74 -24.39 15.01
C ILE A 37 -7.53 -24.08 13.75
N LEU A 38 -7.26 -24.78 12.64
CA LEU A 38 -7.96 -24.61 11.37
C LEU A 38 -9.46 -24.91 11.48
N ASN A 39 -9.85 -25.92 12.27
CA ASN A 39 -11.25 -26.24 12.52
C ASN A 39 -11.94 -25.12 13.30
N ARG A 40 -11.26 -24.55 14.31
CA ARG A 40 -11.78 -23.45 15.13
C ARG A 40 -12.00 -22.16 14.32
N VAL A 41 -11.05 -21.79 13.47
CA VAL A 41 -11.16 -20.55 12.66
C VAL A 41 -11.91 -20.74 11.34
N GLY A 42 -12.16 -21.98 10.94
CA GLY A 42 -12.98 -22.29 9.78
C GLY A 42 -14.46 -21.94 9.99
N ARG A 43 -15.16 -21.70 8.87
CA ARG A 43 -16.55 -21.23 8.89
C ARG A 43 -17.46 -22.23 9.61
N GLY A 44 -18.14 -21.75 10.66
CA GLY A 44 -19.03 -22.57 11.47
C GLY A 44 -18.32 -23.64 12.31
N GLY A 45 -17.04 -23.44 12.64
CA GLY A 45 -16.26 -24.39 13.44
C GLY A 45 -15.96 -25.68 12.70
N LYS A 46 -15.84 -25.62 11.37
CA LYS A 46 -15.55 -26.74 10.48
C LYS A 46 -14.23 -26.55 9.77
N LEU A 47 -13.52 -27.64 9.53
CA LEU A 47 -12.32 -27.64 8.71
C LEU A 47 -12.57 -26.98 7.35
N PRO A 48 -11.65 -26.13 6.88
CA PRO A 48 -11.73 -25.57 5.54
C PRO A 48 -11.76 -26.68 4.48
N HIS A 49 -12.54 -26.48 3.43
CA HIS A 49 -12.66 -27.45 2.33
C HIS A 49 -11.33 -27.80 1.65
N TRP A 50 -10.33 -26.93 1.76
CA TRP A 50 -8.98 -27.15 1.23
C TRP A 50 -8.08 -27.97 2.16
N TYR A 51 -8.46 -28.19 3.42
CA TYR A 51 -7.64 -28.88 4.42
C TYR A 51 -7.27 -30.29 3.96
N ASP A 52 -8.25 -31.09 3.54
CA ASP A 52 -8.01 -32.49 3.14
C ASP A 52 -7.12 -32.57 1.89
N LEU A 53 -7.23 -31.59 0.98
CA LEU A 53 -6.37 -31.50 -0.20
C LEU A 53 -4.92 -31.27 0.20
N LEU A 54 -4.70 -30.31 1.10
CA LEU A 54 -3.38 -29.95 1.61
C LEU A 54 -2.77 -31.11 2.44
N ALA A 55 -3.57 -31.73 3.32
CA ALA A 55 -3.14 -32.83 4.19
C ALA A 55 -2.85 -34.14 3.43
N SER A 56 -3.55 -34.41 2.33
CA SER A 56 -3.29 -35.60 1.49
C SER A 56 -2.12 -35.41 0.52
N GLY A 57 -1.47 -34.23 0.54
CA GLY A 57 -0.47 -33.84 -0.46
C GLY A 57 -1.02 -33.74 -1.87
N GLN A 58 -2.36 -33.79 -2.01
CA GLN A 58 -3.07 -33.64 -3.26
C GLN A 58 -3.10 -32.19 -3.70
N SER A 59 -3.30 -32.01 -5.00
CA SER A 59 -3.44 -30.71 -5.64
C SER A 59 -4.49 -29.86 -4.94
N MET A 60 -4.16 -28.61 -4.60
CA MET A 60 -5.24 -27.62 -4.60
C MET A 60 -5.68 -27.41 -6.06
N PRO A 61 -7.00 -27.38 -6.36
CA PRO A 61 -7.47 -27.00 -7.69
C PRO A 61 -6.96 -25.59 -8.04
N ASN A 62 -7.19 -25.13 -9.26
CA ASN A 62 -6.99 -23.71 -9.58
C ASN A 62 -7.91 -22.87 -8.67
N LEU A 63 -7.38 -22.43 -7.54
CA LEU A 63 -8.05 -21.60 -6.56
C LEU A 63 -7.99 -20.15 -7.02
N ASP A 64 -9.05 -19.42 -6.79
CA ASP A 64 -9.04 -17.97 -7.02
C ASP A 64 -8.12 -17.27 -6.01
N GLY A 65 -7.73 -16.02 -6.30
CA GLY A 65 -6.82 -15.28 -5.42
C GLY A 65 -7.34 -15.11 -3.99
N LYS A 66 -8.67 -15.07 -3.80
CA LYS A 66 -9.31 -14.99 -2.47
C LYS A 66 -9.09 -16.26 -1.66
N THR A 67 -9.24 -17.43 -2.29
CA THR A 67 -9.04 -18.69 -1.58
C THR A 67 -7.57 -18.90 -1.25
N ILE A 68 -6.63 -18.45 -2.09
CA ILE A 68 -5.20 -18.46 -1.76
C ILE A 68 -4.86 -17.58 -0.56
N GLY A 69 -5.39 -16.35 -0.52
CA GLY A 69 -5.24 -15.48 0.64
C GLY A 69 -5.72 -16.16 1.93
N SER A 70 -6.91 -16.77 1.89
CA SER A 70 -7.47 -17.50 3.04
C SER A 70 -6.62 -18.70 3.48
N VAL A 71 -6.06 -19.47 2.54
CA VAL A 71 -5.16 -20.59 2.87
C VAL A 71 -3.93 -20.06 3.62
N ILE A 72 -3.32 -18.99 3.13
CA ILE A 72 -2.12 -18.39 3.72
C ILE A 72 -2.43 -17.82 5.11
N GLU A 73 -3.49 -17.04 5.25
CA GLU A 73 -3.89 -16.42 6.53
C GLU A 73 -4.17 -17.48 7.61
N MET A 74 -4.95 -18.51 7.29
CA MET A 74 -5.32 -19.54 8.27
C MET A 74 -4.13 -20.44 8.62
N THR A 75 -3.28 -20.77 7.65
CA THR A 75 -2.07 -21.57 7.90
C THR A 75 -1.05 -20.77 8.71
N LEU A 76 -0.89 -19.47 8.43
CA LEU A 76 -0.07 -18.54 9.21
C LEU A 76 -0.53 -18.51 10.67
N LEU A 77 -1.84 -18.44 10.91
CA LEU A 77 -2.38 -18.49 12.27
C LEU A 77 -1.98 -19.79 13.00
N GLY A 78 -2.02 -20.92 12.28
CA GLY A 78 -1.54 -22.20 12.76
C GLY A 78 -0.06 -22.17 13.16
N VAL A 79 0.80 -21.58 12.33
CA VAL A 79 2.24 -21.39 12.65
C VAL A 79 2.42 -20.50 13.88
N LEU A 80 1.69 -19.39 13.95
CA LEU A 80 1.80 -18.43 15.04
C LEU A 80 1.43 -19.07 16.38
N GLU A 81 0.28 -19.75 16.47
CA GLU A 81 -0.16 -20.39 17.72
C GLU A 81 0.69 -21.62 18.08
N LYS A 82 1.08 -22.43 17.09
CA LYS A 82 1.76 -23.69 17.35
C LYS A 82 3.25 -23.53 17.64
N HIS A 83 3.89 -22.54 17.01
CA HIS A 83 5.35 -22.41 17.01
C HIS A 83 5.81 -21.05 17.52
N THR A 84 5.47 -19.97 16.82
CA THR A 84 6.07 -18.65 17.09
C THR A 84 5.66 -18.06 18.44
N LEU A 85 4.41 -18.26 18.84
CA LEU A 85 3.82 -17.68 20.05
C LEU A 85 3.44 -18.74 21.10
N ALA A 86 3.79 -20.00 20.89
CA ALA A 86 3.41 -21.11 21.78
C ALA A 86 3.93 -20.97 23.22
N GLY A 87 5.04 -20.23 23.41
CA GLY A 87 5.62 -19.95 24.72
C GLY A 87 4.91 -18.85 25.52
N PHE A 88 3.92 -18.17 24.94
CA PHE A 88 3.21 -17.06 25.59
C PHE A 88 1.83 -17.49 26.05
N ASP A 89 1.45 -17.04 27.25
CA ASP A 89 0.09 -17.20 27.78
C ASP A 89 -0.84 -16.16 27.13
N ILE A 90 -1.36 -16.50 25.95
CA ILE A 90 -2.26 -15.67 25.15
C ILE A 90 -3.53 -16.44 24.78
N PRO A 91 -4.68 -15.77 24.63
CA PRO A 91 -5.88 -16.41 24.10
C PRO A 91 -5.64 -16.89 22.66
N PRO A 92 -6.41 -17.89 22.17
CA PRO A 92 -6.35 -18.32 20.78
C PRO A 92 -6.55 -17.13 19.83
N LEU A 93 -5.77 -17.07 18.76
CA LEU A 93 -5.86 -16.01 17.76
C LEU A 93 -7.12 -16.18 16.92
N ASP A 94 -7.71 -15.08 16.46
CA ASP A 94 -8.79 -15.06 15.48
C ASP A 94 -8.36 -14.38 14.18
N VAL A 95 -8.94 -14.82 13.06
CA VAL A 95 -8.87 -14.08 11.79
C VAL A 95 -10.18 -13.33 11.64
N ASN A 96 -10.15 -11.99 11.70
CA ASN A 96 -11.36 -11.19 11.57
C ASN A 96 -11.11 -9.84 10.88
N PRO A 97 -11.05 -9.83 9.53
CA PRO A 97 -10.83 -8.60 8.76
C PRO A 97 -11.89 -7.52 9.01
N ALA A 98 -13.10 -7.89 9.45
CA ALA A 98 -14.16 -6.92 9.77
C ALA A 98 -13.82 -6.03 10.97
N LYS A 99 -12.83 -6.41 11.80
CA LYS A 99 -12.29 -5.57 12.87
C LYS A 99 -11.22 -4.57 12.38
N GLY A 100 -11.01 -4.47 11.07
CA GLY A 100 -10.07 -3.53 10.44
C GLY A 100 -8.63 -4.04 10.33
N VAL A 101 -8.35 -5.25 10.83
CA VAL A 101 -7.03 -5.90 10.79
C VAL A 101 -7.21 -7.42 10.79
N ASP A 102 -6.31 -8.15 10.12
CA ASP A 102 -6.46 -9.60 9.93
C ASP A 102 -6.32 -10.40 11.22
N ILE A 103 -5.33 -10.07 12.07
CA ILE A 103 -5.10 -10.70 13.38
C ILE A 103 -5.24 -9.64 14.50
N PRO A 104 -6.44 -9.45 15.06
CA PRO A 104 -6.74 -8.36 16.01
C PRO A 104 -5.92 -8.39 17.29
N LEU A 105 -5.66 -9.56 17.87
CA LEU A 105 -4.88 -9.66 19.12
C LEU A 105 -3.47 -9.09 18.95
N LEU A 106 -2.89 -9.29 17.77
CA LEU A 106 -1.56 -8.81 17.42
C LEU A 106 -1.61 -7.40 16.81
N ASP A 107 -2.78 -6.91 16.42
CA ASP A 107 -2.93 -5.71 15.59
C ASP A 107 -1.95 -5.78 14.39
N LEU A 108 -2.06 -6.90 13.67
CA LEU A 108 -1.18 -7.30 12.57
C LEU A 108 -2.01 -7.72 11.34
N GLY A 109 -1.82 -7.00 10.24
CA GLY A 109 -2.38 -7.34 8.94
C GLY A 109 -1.53 -8.37 8.20
N VAL A 110 -2.11 -8.99 7.18
CA VAL A 110 -1.47 -9.99 6.32
C VAL A 110 -1.74 -9.61 4.87
N LYS A 111 -0.68 -9.55 4.07
CA LYS A 111 -0.78 -9.28 2.63
C LYS A 111 -0.01 -10.34 1.88
N SER A 112 -0.69 -11.05 0.97
CA SER A 112 -0.08 -12.16 0.22
C SER A 112 0.00 -11.87 -1.28
N PRO A 113 0.84 -10.91 -1.74
CA PRO A 113 1.00 -10.67 -3.17
C PRO A 113 1.63 -11.90 -3.88
N SER A 114 1.42 -12.00 -5.18
CA SER A 114 2.13 -12.97 -6.04
C SER A 114 3.33 -12.32 -6.73
N GLU A 115 4.01 -12.99 -7.65
CA GLU A 115 5.25 -12.52 -8.29
C GLU A 115 5.08 -11.24 -9.15
N ASN A 116 3.85 -10.82 -9.40
CA ASN A 116 3.55 -9.48 -9.94
C ASN A 116 3.62 -8.36 -8.89
N TYR A 117 3.91 -8.70 -7.63
CA TYR A 117 4.03 -7.86 -6.45
C TYR A 117 2.78 -7.06 -6.07
N CYS A 118 1.62 -7.43 -6.63
CA CYS A 118 0.41 -6.65 -6.47
C CYS A 118 -0.62 -7.37 -5.59
N THR A 119 -1.25 -6.61 -4.70
CA THR A 119 -2.50 -7.00 -4.04
C THR A 119 -3.44 -5.80 -4.04
N SER A 120 -4.72 -6.03 -3.77
CA SER A 120 -5.70 -4.97 -3.72
C SER A 120 -6.68 -5.15 -2.59
N GLU A 121 -7.00 -4.04 -1.92
CA GLU A 121 -7.89 -4.02 -0.77
C GLU A 121 -8.75 -2.76 -0.77
N PRO A 122 -9.96 -2.80 -0.20
CA PRO A 122 -10.73 -1.60 0.04
C PRO A 122 -9.93 -0.63 0.91
N PHE A 123 -10.15 0.67 0.68
CA PHE A 123 -9.54 1.73 1.49
C PHE A 123 -10.62 2.37 2.36
N PHE A 124 -10.27 2.75 3.59
CA PHE A 124 -11.16 3.53 4.43
C PHE A 124 -10.98 5.03 4.17
N SER A 125 -9.77 5.42 3.81
CA SER A 125 -9.42 6.81 3.52
C SER A 125 -8.34 6.94 2.46
N ALA A 126 -8.48 7.93 1.56
CA ALA A 126 -7.43 8.29 0.61
C ALA A 126 -6.11 8.66 1.33
N TYR A 127 -6.19 9.10 2.59
CA TYR A 127 -5.04 9.53 3.39
C TYR A 127 -4.10 8.37 3.78
N GLU A 128 -4.57 7.13 3.79
CA GLU A 128 -3.73 5.93 3.97
C GLU A 128 -2.58 5.88 2.96
N ARG A 129 -2.73 6.52 1.80
CA ARG A 129 -1.67 6.60 0.79
C ARG A 129 -0.36 7.19 1.29
N ILE A 130 -0.46 8.15 2.20
CA ILE A 130 0.67 8.87 2.80
C ILE A 130 0.87 8.46 4.26
N LEU A 131 -0.21 8.22 4.98
CA LEU A 131 -0.17 7.88 6.40
C LEU A 131 0.20 6.42 6.66
N GLY A 132 -0.04 5.55 5.68
CA GLY A 132 0.01 4.12 5.83
C GLY A 132 -1.17 3.57 6.64
N ASN A 133 -1.06 2.29 6.99
CA ASN A 133 -2.05 1.60 7.80
C ASN A 133 -1.87 1.94 9.29
N GLU A 134 -2.91 1.71 10.09
CA GLU A 134 -2.81 1.84 11.55
C GLU A 134 -2.06 0.67 12.17
N SER A 135 -2.32 -0.54 11.65
CA SER A 135 -1.66 -1.78 12.05
C SER A 135 -0.37 -2.04 11.26
N ALA A 136 0.56 -2.76 11.87
CA ALA A 136 1.68 -3.37 11.14
C ALA A 136 1.18 -4.48 10.21
N ALA A 137 2.01 -4.95 9.28
CA ALA A 137 1.65 -6.10 8.44
C ALA A 137 2.81 -7.03 8.09
N LEU A 138 2.49 -8.30 7.94
CA LEU A 138 3.31 -9.28 7.25
C LEU A 138 2.99 -9.27 5.76
N ILE A 139 4.03 -9.11 4.93
CA ILE A 139 3.93 -9.20 3.48
C ILE A 139 4.57 -10.51 3.06
N LEU A 140 3.76 -11.45 2.56
CA LEU A 140 4.17 -12.81 2.20
C LEU A 140 4.09 -12.99 0.69
N LEU A 141 5.21 -12.84 -0.01
CA LEU A 141 5.26 -12.99 -1.47
C LEU A 141 5.16 -14.47 -1.84
N THR A 142 4.17 -14.80 -2.68
CA THR A 142 3.89 -16.16 -3.14
C THR A 142 4.44 -16.43 -4.54
N ASP A 143 4.69 -17.69 -4.86
CA ASP A 143 5.01 -18.18 -6.22
C ASP A 143 3.76 -18.53 -7.06
N TYR A 144 2.59 -18.03 -6.68
CA TYR A 144 1.31 -18.47 -7.25
C TYR A 144 1.22 -18.29 -8.78
N GLN A 145 1.79 -17.22 -9.37
CA GLN A 145 1.73 -17.01 -10.83
C GLN A 145 2.52 -18.06 -11.60
N THR A 146 3.60 -18.57 -11.01
CA THR A 146 4.40 -19.66 -11.56
C THR A 146 3.72 -20.99 -11.28
N ALA A 147 3.29 -21.23 -10.04
CA ALA A 147 2.66 -22.47 -9.61
C ALA A 147 1.40 -22.81 -10.43
N LYS A 148 0.55 -21.82 -10.75
CA LYS A 148 -0.68 -22.04 -11.53
C LYS A 148 -0.46 -22.41 -13.00
N LYS A 149 0.75 -22.23 -13.55
CA LYS A 149 1.09 -22.61 -14.93
C LYS A 149 1.46 -24.08 -15.05
N ASN A 150 1.82 -24.71 -13.93
CA ASN A 150 2.14 -26.13 -13.90
C ASN A 150 0.84 -26.94 -13.86
N PRO A 151 0.80 -28.14 -14.47
CA PRO A 151 -0.31 -29.05 -14.29
C PRO A 151 -0.48 -29.36 -12.79
N PRO A 152 -1.71 -29.49 -12.29
CA PRO A 152 -1.94 -29.86 -10.90
C PRO A 152 -1.12 -31.09 -10.49
N PRO A 153 -0.55 -31.14 -9.27
CA PRO A 153 -0.82 -30.26 -8.12
C PRO A 153 -0.17 -28.87 -8.12
N ILE A 154 -0.98 -27.86 -7.82
CA ILE A 154 -0.48 -26.53 -7.47
C ILE A 154 0.01 -26.59 -6.02
N ARG A 155 1.30 -26.33 -5.83
CA ARG A 155 1.92 -26.15 -4.52
C ARG A 155 2.39 -24.71 -4.45
N ILE A 156 1.85 -23.97 -3.50
CA ILE A 156 2.19 -22.56 -3.30
C ILE A 156 3.24 -22.49 -2.20
N GLN A 157 4.17 -21.58 -2.36
CA GLN A 157 5.21 -21.29 -1.39
C GLN A 157 5.32 -19.80 -1.18
N ILE A 158 5.70 -19.42 0.04
CA ILE A 158 6.19 -18.10 0.35
C ILE A 158 7.66 -18.05 -0.07
N ILE A 159 7.95 -17.25 -1.10
CA ILE A 159 9.28 -17.10 -1.69
C ILE A 159 10.08 -15.95 -1.07
N LYS A 160 9.39 -14.94 -0.53
CA LYS A 160 9.98 -13.84 0.24
C LYS A 160 8.98 -13.33 1.27
N ALA A 161 9.47 -12.81 2.39
CA ALA A 161 8.63 -12.19 3.40
C ALA A 161 9.23 -10.89 3.91
N ALA A 162 8.36 -9.99 4.38
CA ALA A 162 8.76 -8.74 5.01
C ALA A 162 7.78 -8.38 6.12
N TYR A 163 8.31 -7.86 7.22
CA TYR A 163 7.51 -7.18 8.23
C TYR A 163 7.57 -5.67 7.97
N LEU A 164 6.40 -5.02 7.88
CA LEU A 164 6.28 -3.58 7.73
C LEU A 164 5.51 -2.97 8.90
N GLU A 165 6.03 -1.87 9.45
CA GLU A 165 5.23 -1.02 10.35
C GLU A 165 4.12 -0.31 9.55
N GLY A 166 3.04 0.11 10.21
CA GLY A 166 1.89 0.71 9.54
C GLY A 166 2.22 1.86 8.60
N SER A 167 3.10 2.79 9.03
CA SER A 167 3.55 3.93 8.22
C SER A 167 4.43 3.57 7.02
N GLU A 168 4.98 2.35 6.99
CA GLU A 168 5.80 1.85 5.89
C GLU A 168 4.93 1.30 4.74
N ILE A 169 3.66 0.99 5.02
CA ILE A 169 2.65 0.56 4.05
C ILE A 169 2.03 1.80 3.38
N ALA A 170 2.89 2.66 2.84
CA ALA A 170 2.51 3.92 2.20
C ALA A 170 3.32 4.14 0.91
N ASP A 171 2.86 5.06 0.05
CA ASP A 171 3.56 5.37 -1.19
C ASP A 171 4.91 6.01 -0.92
N LYS A 172 5.99 5.31 -1.28
CA LYS A 172 7.37 5.73 -1.07
C LYS A 172 7.68 7.11 -1.66
N ASN A 173 7.26 7.34 -2.90
CA ASN A 173 7.64 8.55 -3.63
C ASN A 173 6.85 9.76 -3.12
N LEU A 174 5.57 9.58 -2.84
CA LEU A 174 4.73 10.66 -2.33
C LEU A 174 5.04 10.98 -0.88
N CYS A 175 5.37 9.98 -0.05
CA CYS A 175 5.87 10.19 1.29
C CYS A 175 7.17 11.01 1.31
N ALA A 176 8.09 10.75 0.37
CA ALA A 176 9.33 11.52 0.25
C ALA A 176 9.05 13.00 -0.07
N ILE A 177 8.11 13.28 -0.99
CA ILE A 177 7.71 14.65 -1.34
C ILE A 177 7.01 15.33 -0.15
N ALA A 178 6.11 14.62 0.53
CA ALA A 178 5.45 15.12 1.73
C ALA A 178 6.49 15.48 2.80
N ARG A 179 7.46 14.60 3.07
CA ARG A 179 8.51 14.80 4.07
C ARG A 179 9.39 16.01 3.71
N GLN A 180 9.80 16.14 2.45
CA GLN A 180 10.61 17.25 1.97
C GLN A 180 9.97 18.62 2.27
N ASN A 181 8.64 18.71 2.17
CA ASN A 181 7.92 19.98 2.22
C ASN A 181 7.17 20.23 3.53
N LYS A 182 6.91 19.19 4.35
CA LYS A 182 6.02 19.23 5.53
C LYS A 182 6.36 20.38 6.48
N GLU A 183 7.60 20.43 6.95
CA GLU A 183 8.02 21.34 8.03
C GLU A 183 7.91 22.80 7.62
N GLN A 184 8.55 23.17 6.51
CA GLN A 184 8.54 24.54 6.01
C GLN A 184 7.13 25.02 5.64
N LEU A 185 6.32 24.16 5.01
CA LEU A 185 4.95 24.52 4.63
C LEU A 185 4.04 24.66 5.85
N PHE A 186 4.21 23.81 6.87
CA PHE A 186 3.46 23.91 8.12
C PHE A 186 3.73 25.23 8.85
N HIS A 187 4.99 25.67 8.92
CA HIS A 187 5.35 26.96 9.52
C HIS A 187 4.83 28.18 8.76
N GLN A 188 4.71 28.08 7.43
CA GLN A 188 4.13 29.16 6.62
C GLN A 188 2.60 29.19 6.73
N SER A 189 1.94 28.03 6.62
CA SER A 189 0.49 27.93 6.69
C SER A 189 0.05 26.47 6.86
N GLU A 190 -0.58 26.17 7.99
CA GLU A 190 -1.23 24.87 8.23
C GLU A 190 -2.25 24.54 7.11
N ALA A 191 -3.01 25.53 6.65
CA ALA A 191 -4.00 25.34 5.59
C ALA A 191 -3.36 24.90 4.26
N LEU A 192 -2.23 25.51 3.88
CA LEU A 192 -1.49 25.07 2.68
C LEU A 192 -0.91 23.67 2.85
N CYS A 193 -0.42 23.34 4.05
CA CYS A 193 0.09 22.01 4.35
C CYS A 193 -1.00 20.93 4.23
N LYS A 194 -2.21 21.20 4.74
CA LYS A 194 -3.37 20.32 4.57
C LYS A 194 -3.77 20.14 3.10
N LYS A 195 -3.75 21.20 2.29
CA LYS A 195 -4.00 21.14 0.85
C LYS A 195 -2.95 20.32 0.09
N MET A 196 -1.67 20.46 0.44
CA MET A 196 -0.60 19.62 -0.11
C MET A 196 -0.86 18.15 0.20
N LEU A 197 -1.17 17.82 1.46
CA LEU A 197 -1.47 16.44 1.86
C LEU A 197 -2.67 15.90 1.09
N GLN A 198 -3.76 16.66 1.02
CA GLN A 198 -4.96 16.31 0.26
C GLN A 198 -4.62 15.98 -1.20
N PHE A 199 -3.85 16.82 -1.88
CA PHE A 199 -3.39 16.55 -3.24
C PHE A 199 -2.58 15.26 -3.35
N LEU A 200 -1.58 15.08 -2.49
CA LEU A 200 -0.72 13.88 -2.54
C LEU A 200 -1.52 12.59 -2.35
N CYS A 201 -2.56 12.60 -1.51
CA CYS A 201 -3.42 11.44 -1.30
C CYS A 201 -4.29 11.12 -2.52
N HIS A 202 -4.84 12.13 -3.19
CA HIS A 202 -5.85 11.96 -4.25
C HIS A 202 -5.28 11.95 -5.67
N LEU A 203 -4.01 12.30 -5.88
CA LEU A 203 -3.46 12.48 -7.22
C LEU A 203 -3.49 11.21 -8.09
N ASN A 204 -3.94 11.32 -9.33
CA ASN A 204 -3.82 10.25 -10.31
C ASN A 204 -2.54 10.47 -11.14
N GLN A 205 -1.56 9.59 -10.99
CA GLN A 205 -0.27 9.67 -11.71
C GLN A 205 -0.39 9.39 -13.21
N GLN A 206 -1.58 9.09 -13.75
CA GLN A 206 -1.81 9.01 -15.19
C GLN A 206 -2.27 10.36 -15.78
N ASN A 207 -2.83 11.26 -14.98
CA ASN A 207 -3.24 12.59 -15.43
C ASN A 207 -2.01 13.49 -15.63
N TRP A 208 -1.99 14.25 -16.73
CA TRP A 208 -0.85 15.10 -17.07
C TRP A 208 -0.68 16.26 -16.08
N ARG A 209 -1.73 17.03 -15.79
CA ARG A 209 -1.69 18.17 -14.86
C ARG A 209 -1.29 17.73 -13.46
N ALA A 210 -1.79 16.59 -12.97
CA ALA A 210 -1.38 16.00 -11.70
C ALA A 210 0.12 15.72 -11.65
N ASN A 211 0.69 15.12 -12.70
CA ASN A 211 2.14 14.86 -12.76
C ASN A 211 2.95 16.15 -12.86
N ALA A 212 2.46 17.15 -13.59
CA ALA A 212 3.10 18.46 -13.70
C ALA A 212 3.16 19.16 -12.33
N LEU A 213 2.04 19.19 -11.61
CA LEU A 213 1.95 19.73 -10.25
C LEU A 213 2.83 18.96 -9.26
N LEU A 214 2.91 17.63 -9.39
CA LEU A 214 3.80 16.82 -8.56
C LEU A 214 5.29 17.15 -8.79
N LYS A 215 5.69 17.48 -10.03
CA LYS A 215 7.06 17.95 -10.32
C LYS A 215 7.32 19.31 -9.68
N LEU A 216 6.34 20.23 -9.71
CA LEU A 216 6.45 21.52 -9.04
C LEU A 216 6.54 21.40 -7.51
N LEU A 217 5.82 20.46 -6.89
CA LEU A 217 5.96 20.18 -5.46
C LEU A 217 7.37 19.72 -5.07
N LYS A 218 8.12 19.07 -5.96
CA LYS A 218 9.52 18.68 -5.69
C LYS A 218 10.47 19.87 -5.65
N VAL A 219 10.09 20.99 -6.24
CA VAL A 219 10.87 22.25 -6.27
C VAL A 219 10.15 23.39 -5.56
N LEU A 220 9.18 23.09 -4.68
CA LEU A 220 8.26 24.06 -4.07
C LEU A 220 8.97 25.26 -3.44
N PHE A 221 10.08 25.01 -2.73
CA PHE A 221 10.88 26.02 -2.05
C PHE A 221 12.20 26.35 -2.75
N ALA A 222 12.32 26.03 -4.05
CA ALA A 222 13.44 26.47 -4.86
C ALA A 222 13.34 27.98 -5.18
N SER A 223 14.39 28.54 -5.79
CA SER A 223 14.36 29.93 -6.25
C SER A 223 13.30 30.14 -7.35
N PRO A 224 12.73 31.36 -7.48
CA PRO A 224 11.74 31.65 -8.52
C PRO A 224 12.21 31.30 -9.94
N GLU A 225 13.49 31.47 -10.25
CA GLU A 225 14.08 31.14 -11.56
C GLU A 225 14.03 29.63 -11.80
N LYS A 226 14.32 28.83 -10.78
CA LYS A 226 14.27 27.36 -10.88
C LYS A 226 12.84 26.84 -11.01
N ILE A 227 11.89 27.47 -10.32
CA ILE A 227 10.46 27.15 -10.45
C ILE A 227 9.98 27.49 -11.87
N ASN A 228 10.30 28.70 -12.36
CA ASN A 228 9.93 29.13 -13.72
C ASN A 228 10.56 28.23 -14.78
N ALA A 229 11.82 27.82 -14.62
CA ALA A 229 12.48 26.87 -15.52
C ALA A 229 11.81 25.49 -15.51
N GLU A 230 11.25 25.05 -14.38
CA GLU A 230 10.46 23.81 -14.33
C GLU A 230 9.11 23.99 -15.03
N VAL A 231 8.44 25.13 -14.89
CA VAL A 231 7.22 25.48 -15.64
C VAL A 231 7.47 25.45 -17.16
N ASP A 232 8.56 26.05 -17.63
CA ASP A 232 8.91 26.08 -19.06
C ASP A 232 9.16 24.66 -19.63
N LYS A 233 9.76 23.77 -18.84
CA LYS A 233 9.90 22.34 -19.21
C LYS A 233 8.56 21.63 -19.29
N LEU A 234 7.63 21.94 -18.39
CA LEU A 234 6.28 21.35 -18.39
C LEU A 234 5.49 21.81 -19.61
N GLU A 235 5.56 23.09 -19.96
CA GLU A 235 4.97 23.61 -21.20
C GLU A 235 5.53 22.90 -22.43
N SER A 236 6.86 22.73 -22.50
CA SER A 236 7.51 22.01 -23.60
C SER A 236 7.06 20.53 -23.68
N ASP A 237 6.92 19.84 -22.54
CA ASP A 237 6.39 18.47 -22.49
C ASP A 237 4.93 18.40 -22.97
N PHE A 238 4.09 19.37 -22.57
CA PHE A 238 2.70 19.47 -23.04
C PHE A 238 2.62 19.60 -24.56
N GLN A 239 3.37 20.55 -25.14
CA GLN A 239 3.41 20.78 -26.58
C GLN A 239 3.92 19.55 -27.34
N ALA A 240 4.95 18.87 -26.82
CA ALA A 240 5.46 17.65 -27.42
C ALA A 240 4.42 16.52 -27.42
N LYS A 241 3.67 16.35 -26.31
CA LYS A 241 2.57 15.37 -26.22
C LYS A 241 1.41 15.71 -27.15
N ALA A 242 1.02 16.98 -27.24
CA ALA A 242 -0.04 17.42 -28.16
C ALA A 242 0.35 17.16 -29.63
N LYS A 243 1.60 17.49 -30.02
CA LYS A 243 2.12 17.20 -31.37
C LYS A 243 2.10 15.70 -31.67
N LYS A 244 2.53 14.87 -30.71
CA LYS A 244 2.50 13.41 -30.85
C LYS A 244 1.07 12.88 -31.01
N ALA A 245 0.12 13.39 -30.22
CA ALA A 245 -1.28 12.98 -30.31
C ALA A 245 -1.87 13.28 -31.70
N LEU A 246 -1.60 14.47 -32.24
CA LEU A 246 -2.01 14.87 -33.60
C LEU A 246 -1.37 13.97 -34.67
N GLN A 247 -0.08 13.64 -34.55
CA GLN A 247 0.61 12.71 -35.45
C GLN A 247 0.02 11.29 -35.42
N GLN A 248 -0.52 10.88 -34.27
CA GLN A 248 -1.14 9.57 -34.06
C GLN A 248 -2.65 9.56 -34.37
N GLY A 249 -3.23 10.68 -34.79
CA GLY A 249 -4.67 10.81 -35.04
C GLY A 249 -5.53 10.70 -33.77
N THR A 250 -4.95 10.96 -32.61
CA THR A 250 -5.63 10.96 -31.31
C THR A 250 -5.87 12.38 -30.82
N GLU A 251 -6.90 12.57 -30.00
CA GLU A 251 -7.24 13.88 -29.44
C GLU A 251 -6.11 14.39 -28.52
N PRO A 252 -5.60 15.61 -28.73
CA PRO A 252 -4.59 16.20 -27.86
C PRO A 252 -5.18 16.57 -26.49
N LEU A 253 -4.31 16.72 -25.48
CA LEU A 253 -4.70 17.23 -24.18
C LEU A 253 -5.30 18.65 -24.31
N PRO A 254 -6.38 18.97 -23.59
CA PRO A 254 -6.99 20.29 -23.66
C PRO A 254 -6.07 21.33 -23.01
N LEU A 255 -6.07 22.56 -23.56
CA LEU A 255 -5.24 23.67 -23.06
C LEU A 255 -5.54 24.03 -21.59
N SER A 256 -6.77 23.79 -21.13
CA SER A 256 -7.18 23.98 -19.73
C SER A 256 -6.36 23.15 -18.73
N GLU A 257 -5.67 22.08 -19.16
CA GLU A 257 -4.74 21.34 -18.31
C GLU A 257 -3.44 22.12 -18.07
N LEU A 258 -2.99 22.92 -19.05
CA LEU A 258 -1.74 23.69 -19.02
C LEU A 258 -1.90 25.06 -18.36
N GLU A 259 -3.04 25.73 -18.55
CA GLU A 259 -3.28 27.10 -18.05
C GLU A 259 -2.97 27.29 -16.55
N PRO A 260 -3.38 26.38 -15.63
CA PRO A 260 -3.04 26.51 -14.21
C PRO A 260 -1.53 26.45 -13.95
N ILE A 261 -0.79 25.69 -14.75
CA ILE A 261 0.68 25.58 -14.65
C ILE A 261 1.36 26.89 -15.08
N LEU A 262 0.88 27.49 -16.18
CA LEU A 262 1.44 28.76 -16.67
C LEU A 262 1.17 29.92 -15.71
N SER A 263 0.00 29.96 -15.08
CA SER A 263 -0.37 31.01 -14.11
C SER A 263 0.59 31.11 -12.91
N ILE A 264 1.32 30.04 -12.60
CA ILE A 264 2.32 30.02 -11.52
C ILE A 264 3.51 30.91 -11.86
N LYS A 265 3.83 31.08 -13.15
CA LYS A 265 4.94 31.93 -13.63
C LYS A 265 4.70 33.41 -13.32
N ASP A 266 3.45 33.85 -13.41
CA ASP A 266 3.06 35.25 -13.21
C ASP A 266 2.78 35.60 -11.74
N SER A 267 2.70 34.60 -10.87
CA SER A 267 2.46 34.83 -9.44
C SER A 267 3.68 35.36 -8.70
N ASN A 268 3.45 36.41 -7.89
CA ASN A 268 4.40 36.94 -6.92
C ASN A 268 4.63 35.98 -5.72
N THR A 269 3.74 35.00 -5.51
CA THR A 269 3.82 34.05 -4.40
C THR A 269 3.79 32.61 -4.92
N LYS A 270 4.97 32.09 -5.27
CA LYS A 270 5.11 30.79 -5.94
C LYS A 270 4.53 29.62 -5.14
N VAL A 271 4.81 29.57 -3.83
CA VAL A 271 4.37 28.47 -2.95
C VAL A 271 2.84 28.40 -2.86
N PRO A 272 2.11 29.46 -2.44
CA PRO A 272 0.64 29.45 -2.44
C PRO A 272 0.04 29.11 -3.80
N SER A 273 0.60 29.64 -4.90
CA SER A 273 0.09 29.36 -6.25
C SER A 273 0.22 27.89 -6.65
N ILE A 274 1.36 27.25 -6.37
CA ILE A 274 1.54 25.81 -6.63
C ILE A 274 0.55 24.99 -5.79
N ILE A 275 0.43 25.28 -4.50
CA ILE A 275 -0.46 24.53 -3.60
C ILE A 275 -1.94 24.72 -3.95
N ASN A 276 -2.36 25.93 -4.31
CA ASN A 276 -3.73 26.17 -4.74
C ASN A 276 -4.01 25.45 -6.06
N ALA A 277 -3.10 25.49 -7.04
CA ALA A 277 -3.27 24.73 -8.28
C ALA A 277 -3.38 23.20 -8.05
N CYS A 278 -2.68 22.69 -7.02
CA CYS A 278 -2.83 21.31 -6.53
C CYS A 278 -4.23 21.07 -5.93
N SER A 279 -4.68 21.94 -5.05
CA SER A 279 -6.02 21.87 -4.44
C SER A 279 -7.13 21.94 -5.47
N ASP A 280 -7.01 22.83 -6.46
CA ASP A 280 -7.99 23.01 -7.52
C ASP A 280 -8.07 21.75 -8.39
N TRP A 281 -6.92 21.14 -8.72
CA TRP A 281 -6.92 19.87 -9.45
C TRP A 281 -7.70 18.78 -8.68
N VAL A 282 -7.57 18.73 -7.36
CA VAL A 282 -8.31 17.80 -6.52
C VAL A 282 -9.82 18.08 -6.59
N ILE A 283 -10.23 19.34 -6.46
CA ILE A 283 -11.64 19.76 -6.52
C ILE A 283 -12.24 19.41 -7.89
N ASP A 284 -11.51 19.70 -8.98
CA ASP A 284 -11.95 19.44 -10.35
C ASP A 284 -12.19 17.93 -10.60
N ASN A 285 -11.36 17.07 -10.02
CA ASN A 285 -11.35 15.62 -10.32
C ASN A 285 -12.14 14.76 -9.32
N HIS A 286 -12.18 15.16 -8.04
CA HIS A 286 -12.78 14.36 -6.97
C HIS A 286 -14.00 15.02 -6.33
N LYS A 287 -14.25 16.31 -6.59
CA LYS A 287 -15.42 17.06 -6.11
C LYS A 287 -15.65 16.83 -4.60
N ASP A 288 -16.86 16.44 -4.21
CA ASP A 288 -17.28 16.23 -2.83
C ASP A 288 -16.53 15.11 -2.10
N PHE A 289 -15.89 14.17 -2.83
CA PHE A 289 -15.09 13.10 -2.20
C PHE A 289 -13.76 13.59 -1.66
N ALA A 290 -13.31 14.77 -2.10
CA ALA A 290 -12.00 15.31 -1.82
C ALA A 290 -12.03 16.26 -0.61
N ARG A 291 -12.36 15.73 0.58
CA ARG A 291 -12.27 16.54 1.81
C ARG A 291 -10.82 16.77 2.22
N LEU A 292 -10.58 17.86 2.95
CA LEU A 292 -9.34 18.06 3.72
C LEU A 292 -9.18 16.95 4.80
N PRO A 293 -7.96 16.71 5.31
CA PRO A 293 -7.75 15.71 6.37
C PRO A 293 -8.56 16.10 7.61
N ASN A 294 -9.17 15.11 8.26
CA ASN A 294 -9.80 15.33 9.56
C ASN A 294 -8.73 15.44 10.65
N ASP A 295 -9.14 15.73 11.90
CA ASP A 295 -8.20 15.93 13.00
C ASP A 295 -7.33 14.70 13.28
N ASN A 296 -7.89 13.49 13.19
CA ASN A 296 -7.13 12.25 13.40
C ASN A 296 -6.04 12.08 12.31
N GLU A 297 -6.42 12.18 11.04
CA GLU A 297 -5.51 12.07 9.89
C GLU A 297 -4.44 13.16 9.93
N TRP A 298 -4.82 14.37 10.34
CA TRP A 298 -3.89 15.48 10.49
C TRP A 298 -2.88 15.24 11.61
N GLN A 299 -3.32 14.80 12.79
CA GLN A 299 -2.42 14.46 13.89
C GLN A 299 -1.51 13.28 13.52
N ARG A 300 -2.03 12.27 12.80
CA ARG A 300 -1.22 11.17 12.26
C ARG A 300 -0.18 11.69 11.26
N PHE A 301 -0.53 12.61 10.37
CA PHE A 301 0.40 13.21 9.43
C PHE A 301 1.56 13.95 10.12
N LEU A 302 1.24 14.75 11.15
CA LEU A 302 2.23 15.51 11.90
C LEU A 302 3.24 14.57 12.59
N LYS A 303 2.76 13.51 13.23
CA LYS A 303 3.59 12.51 13.94
C LYS A 303 4.26 11.49 13.01
N SER A 304 3.74 11.30 11.80
CA SER A 304 4.21 10.26 10.89
C SER A 304 5.68 10.51 10.48
N PRO A 305 6.50 9.44 10.46
CA PRO A 305 7.84 9.50 9.88
C PRO A 305 7.81 9.66 8.35
N LEU A 306 6.66 9.44 7.70
CA LEU A 306 6.50 9.50 6.24
C LEU A 306 7.48 8.58 5.51
N ASN A 307 7.64 7.34 6.00
CA ASN A 307 8.66 6.38 5.56
C ASN A 307 8.09 5.26 4.67
N GLY A 308 7.09 5.56 3.85
CA GLY A 308 6.50 4.60 2.91
C GLY A 308 7.55 3.83 2.10
N LYS A 309 7.33 2.53 1.91
CA LYS A 309 8.28 1.62 1.23
C LYS A 309 7.74 1.05 -0.08
N ILE A 310 6.46 1.23 -0.37
CA ILE A 310 5.77 0.56 -1.47
C ILE A 310 5.25 1.54 -2.51
N GLY A 311 4.80 1.06 -3.66
CA GLY A 311 3.98 1.86 -4.57
C GLY A 311 2.51 1.73 -4.18
N LEU A 312 1.75 2.82 -4.25
CA LEU A 312 0.33 2.78 -3.96
C LEU A 312 -0.44 3.67 -4.94
N SER A 313 -1.36 3.05 -5.69
CA SER A 313 -2.18 3.75 -6.68
C SER A 313 -3.67 3.60 -6.42
N PHE A 314 -4.40 4.66 -6.76
CA PHE A 314 -5.83 4.76 -6.60
C PHE A 314 -6.57 4.20 -7.83
N ALA A 315 -7.56 3.34 -7.59
CA ALA A 315 -8.50 2.85 -8.60
C ALA A 315 -9.92 2.85 -7.98
N LEU A 316 -10.60 1.69 -7.93
CA LEU A 316 -11.80 1.48 -7.09
C LEU A 316 -11.45 1.03 -5.65
N GLN A 317 -10.19 0.69 -5.45
CA GLN A 317 -9.62 0.13 -4.23
C GLN A 317 -8.13 0.45 -4.22
N TRP A 318 -7.44 0.30 -3.09
CA TRP A 318 -5.99 0.45 -3.07
C TRP A 318 -5.34 -0.65 -3.90
N ARG A 319 -4.42 -0.26 -4.78
CA ARG A 319 -3.51 -1.20 -5.45
C ARG A 319 -2.12 -1.02 -4.86
N TYR A 320 -1.76 -1.91 -3.95
CA TYR A 320 -0.43 -1.99 -3.38
C TYR A 320 0.52 -2.66 -4.36
N ASN A 321 1.73 -2.11 -4.49
CA ASN A 321 2.82 -2.70 -5.27
C ASN A 321 4.08 -2.82 -4.41
N PHE A 322 4.44 -4.05 -4.07
CA PHE A 322 5.58 -4.40 -3.23
C PHE A 322 6.87 -4.62 -4.03
N GLY A 323 6.89 -4.32 -5.34
CA GLY A 323 8.02 -4.63 -6.21
C GLY A 323 9.30 -3.93 -5.76
N ASN A 324 9.22 -2.67 -5.35
CA ASN A 324 10.37 -1.93 -4.82
C ASN A 324 10.92 -2.54 -3.53
N LEU A 325 10.02 -3.04 -2.66
CA LEU A 325 10.38 -3.66 -1.39
C LEU A 325 11.17 -4.97 -1.61
N PHE A 326 10.62 -5.87 -2.42
CA PHE A 326 11.22 -7.20 -2.61
C PHE A 326 12.43 -7.21 -3.56
N LYS A 327 12.54 -6.23 -4.47
CA LYS A 327 13.71 -6.05 -5.32
C LYS A 327 14.92 -5.49 -4.56
N SER A 328 14.71 -4.73 -3.49
CA SER A 328 15.81 -4.22 -2.66
C SER A 328 16.35 -5.23 -1.63
N MET A 329 15.70 -6.39 -1.49
CA MET A 329 16.13 -7.48 -0.60
C MET A 329 17.07 -8.48 -1.30
N VAL A 330 17.51 -8.17 -2.52
CA VAL A 330 18.41 -9.02 -3.33
C VAL A 330 19.86 -8.64 -3.07
#